data_AF-A0A1G2PLD1-F1
#
_entry.id   AF-A0A1G2PLD1-F1
#
_cell.length_a   1.000
_cell.length_b   1.000
_cell.length_c   1.000
_cell.angle_alpha   90.00
_cell.angle_beta   90.00
_cell.angle_gamma   90.00
#
_symmetry.space_group_name_H-M   'P 1'
#
loop_
_entity.id
_entity.type
_entity.pdbx_description
1 polymer ?
#
loop_
_entity_poly.entity_id
_entity_poly.type
_entity_poly.pdbx_seq_one_letter_code
_entity_poly.pdbx_strand_id
1 'polypeptide(L)'
;MILASHVLIGGAIGAAFREPALAIPLALASHYLLDAVPHREYRIARLEAGFRDHGFIVELLAVFADLALGFAILLALAPPPLAIVAGFAAALPDAVTFLSFLMRENGILRAQRAFHRRIHLMRREQVPWLLALLTQGSAVLVGVFVILAAG
;
A
#
# COMPACT_ATOMS: atom_id res chain seq x y z
N MET A 1 2.00 3.18 4.24
CA MET A 1 1.66 4.47 3.59
C MET A 1 0.20 4.38 3.17
N ILE A 2 -0.36 5.34 2.43
CA ILE A 2 -1.64 5.10 1.75
C ILE A 2 -1.46 4.10 0.58
N LEU A 3 -2.52 3.38 0.25
CA LEU A 3 -2.52 2.27 -0.72
C LEU A 3 -2.13 2.73 -2.12
N ALA A 4 -2.57 3.92 -2.54
CA ALA A 4 -2.24 4.46 -3.85
C ALA A 4 -0.72 4.56 -4.08
N SER A 5 0.04 4.92 -3.04
CA SER A 5 1.51 4.97 -3.12
C SER A 5 2.12 3.58 -3.36
N HIS A 6 1.60 2.56 -2.66
CA HIS A 6 2.06 1.17 -2.84
C HIS A 6 1.72 0.65 -4.23
N VAL A 7 0.49 0.88 -4.72
CA VAL A 7 0.05 0.46 -6.06
C VAL A 7 0.94 1.08 -7.14
N LEU A 8 1.21 2.38 -7.06
CA LEU A 8 2.00 3.07 -8.09
C LEU A 8 3.47 2.68 -8.08
N ILE A 9 4.09 2.47 -6.91
CA ILE A 9 5.46 1.95 -6.84
C ILE A 9 5.55 0.49 -7.28
N GLY A 10 4.59 -0.35 -6.91
CA GLY A 10 4.48 -1.71 -7.43
C GLY A 10 4.33 -1.73 -8.95
N GLY A 11 3.46 -0.86 -9.48
CA GLY A 11 3.28 -0.65 -10.91
C GLY A 11 4.55 -0.22 -11.62
N ALA A 12 5.29 0.74 -11.04
CA ALA A 12 6.59 1.17 -11.55
C ALA A 12 7.61 0.04 -11.64
N ILE A 13 7.66 -0.84 -10.62
CA ILE A 13 8.52 -2.02 -10.65
C ILE A 13 8.08 -2.98 -11.77
N GLY A 14 6.79 -3.29 -11.88
CA GLY A 14 6.30 -4.16 -12.95
C GLY A 14 6.38 -3.56 -14.36
N ALA A 15 6.52 -2.24 -14.49
CA ALA A 15 6.82 -1.57 -15.76
C ALA A 15 8.33 -1.63 -16.08
N ALA A 16 9.20 -1.45 -15.08
CA ALA A 16 10.65 -1.44 -15.26
C ALA A 16 11.26 -2.83 -15.52
N PHE A 17 10.63 -3.90 -15.03
CA PHE A 17 11.12 -5.27 -15.16
C PHE A 17 10.23 -6.09 -16.10
N ARG A 18 10.86 -6.92 -16.95
CA ARG A 18 10.15 -7.83 -17.87
C ARG A 18 9.82 -9.20 -17.26
N GLU A 19 10.60 -9.62 -16.28
CA GLU A 19 10.50 -10.96 -15.69
C GLU A 19 9.58 -10.97 -14.45
N PRO A 20 8.43 -11.68 -14.47
CA PRO A 20 7.49 -11.70 -13.36
C PRO A 20 8.09 -12.24 -12.06
N ALA A 21 8.98 -13.24 -12.18
CA ALA A 21 9.67 -13.86 -11.06
C ALA A 21 10.57 -12.90 -10.28
N LEU A 22 10.97 -11.78 -10.89
CA LEU A 22 11.72 -10.71 -10.24
C LEU A 22 10.82 -9.54 -9.84
N ALA A 23 9.94 -9.10 -10.75
CA ALA A 23 9.08 -7.93 -10.54
C ALA A 23 8.14 -8.09 -9.34
N ILE A 24 7.50 -9.26 -9.20
CA ILE A 24 6.50 -9.50 -8.15
C ILE A 24 7.15 -9.51 -6.75
N PRO A 25 8.24 -10.26 -6.49
CA PRO A 25 8.94 -10.19 -5.21
C PRO A 25 9.44 -8.77 -4.87
N LEU A 26 9.97 -8.04 -5.86
CA LEU A 26 10.42 -6.66 -5.65
C LEU A 26 9.25 -5.73 -5.30
N ALA A 27 8.09 -5.88 -5.94
CA ALA A 27 6.90 -5.12 -5.62
C ALA A 27 6.35 -5.44 -4.22
N LEU A 28 6.41 -6.71 -3.80
CA LEU A 28 6.05 -7.07 -2.43
C LEU A 28 7.06 -6.51 -1.41
N ALA A 29 8.35 -6.53 -1.73
CA ALA A 29 9.39 -5.96 -0.88
C ALA A 29 9.26 -4.42 -0.77
N SER A 30 8.91 -3.75 -1.86
CA SER A 30 8.76 -2.29 -1.89
C SER A 30 7.66 -1.81 -0.95
N HIS A 31 6.60 -2.60 -0.73
CA HIS A 31 5.58 -2.33 0.28
C HIS A 31 6.22 -2.07 1.66
N TYR A 32 7.01 -3.02 2.15
CA TYR A 32 7.65 -2.93 3.47
C TYR A 32 8.69 -1.82 3.52
N LEU A 33 9.43 -1.58 2.43
CA LEU A 33 10.38 -0.47 2.36
C LEU A 33 9.68 0.89 2.47
N LEU A 34 8.57 1.07 1.76
CA LEU A 34 7.73 2.27 1.84
C LEU A 34 7.15 2.44 3.25
N ASP A 35 6.79 1.35 3.92
CA ASP A 35 6.23 1.39 5.26
C ASP A 35 7.23 1.70 6.38
N ALA A 36 8.52 1.49 6.09
CA ALA A 36 9.59 1.94 6.96
C ALA A 36 9.80 3.47 6.89
N VAL A 37 9.41 4.13 5.80
CA VAL A 37 9.54 5.59 5.63
C VAL A 37 8.51 6.32 6.51
N PRO A 38 8.85 7.45 7.15
CA PRO A 38 7.88 8.23 7.92
C PRO A 38 6.67 8.65 7.08
N HIS A 39 5.49 8.17 7.46
CA HIS A 39 4.24 8.45 6.78
C HIS A 39 3.06 8.49 7.76
N ARG A 40 1.93 8.99 7.27
CA ARG A 40 0.63 8.85 7.92
C ARG A 40 -0.20 7.81 7.20
N GLU A 41 -1.16 7.26 7.92
CA GLU A 41 -2.07 6.23 7.42
C GLU A 41 -3.51 6.51 7.87
N TYR A 42 -4.40 5.63 7.44
CA TYR A 42 -5.76 5.50 7.92
C TYR A 42 -5.83 5.33 9.45
N ARG A 43 -7.00 5.59 10.03
CA ARG A 43 -7.27 5.31 11.45
C ARG A 43 -7.50 3.80 11.65
N ILE A 44 -6.42 3.02 11.62
CA ILE A 44 -6.44 1.55 11.71
C ILE A 44 -7.21 1.04 12.94
N ALA A 45 -7.17 1.77 14.06
CA ALA A 45 -7.94 1.41 15.26
C ALA A 45 -9.46 1.29 14.99
N ARG A 46 -10.02 2.14 14.12
CA ARG A 46 -11.43 2.09 13.72
C ARG A 46 -11.72 0.86 12.85
N LEU A 47 -10.81 0.54 11.93
CA LEU A 47 -10.91 -0.65 11.08
C LEU A 47 -10.84 -1.93 11.92
N GLU A 48 -9.96 -1.98 12.91
CA GLU A 48 -9.81 -3.11 13.80
C GLU A 48 -11.02 -3.30 14.75
N ALA A 49 -11.67 -2.21 15.15
CA ALA A 49 -12.88 -2.25 15.96
C ALA A 49 -14.11 -2.77 15.19
N GLY A 50 -14.07 -2.72 13.86
CA GLY A 50 -15.16 -3.17 12.98
C GLY A 50 -16.43 -2.34 13.17
N PHE A 51 -17.59 -2.93 12.87
CA PHE A 51 -18.91 -2.28 12.98
C PHE A 51 -19.29 -1.75 14.37
N ARG A 52 -18.48 -2.02 15.41
CA ARG A 52 -18.67 -1.44 16.75
C ARG A 52 -18.23 0.03 16.81
N ASP A 53 -17.37 0.48 15.90
CA ASP A 53 -16.95 1.87 15.78
C ASP A 53 -17.79 2.59 14.72
N HIS A 54 -18.39 3.73 15.09
CA HIS A 54 -19.24 4.53 14.21
C HIS A 54 -18.48 5.10 13.00
N GLY A 55 -17.15 5.25 13.10
CA GLY A 55 -16.27 5.68 12.03
C GLY A 55 -15.77 4.56 11.13
N PHE A 56 -16.12 3.29 11.40
CA PHE A 56 -15.64 2.15 10.62
C PHE A 56 -15.96 2.28 9.13
N ILE A 57 -17.21 2.59 8.77
CA ILE A 57 -17.63 2.69 7.36
C ILE A 57 -16.90 3.82 6.64
N VAL A 58 -16.73 4.98 7.30
CA VAL A 58 -16.01 6.11 6.71
C VAL A 58 -14.56 5.73 6.42
N GLU A 59 -13.90 5.08 7.37
CA GLU A 59 -12.51 4.67 7.20
C GLU A 59 -12.37 3.58 6.14
N LEU A 60 -13.31 2.62 6.11
CA LEU A 60 -13.35 1.56 5.11
C LEU A 60 -13.51 2.13 3.69
N LEU A 61 -14.44 3.08 3.52
CA LEU A 61 -14.65 3.76 2.24
C LEU A 61 -13.41 4.57 1.83
N ALA A 62 -12.72 5.22 2.77
CA ALA A 62 -11.48 5.94 2.47
C ALA A 62 -10.38 5.00 1.94
N VAL A 63 -10.20 3.83 2.57
CA VAL A 63 -9.24 2.80 2.13
C VAL A 63 -9.56 2.31 0.72
N PHE A 64 -10.83 1.96 0.45
CA PHE A 64 -11.23 1.49 -0.87
C PHE A 64 -11.17 2.58 -1.94
N ALA A 65 -11.52 3.82 -1.60
CA ALA A 65 -11.40 4.96 -2.50
C ALA A 65 -9.94 5.23 -2.88
N ASP A 66 -9.02 5.16 -1.91
CA ASP A 66 -7.58 5.33 -2.17
C ASP A 66 -7.00 4.19 -3.01
N LEU A 67 -7.39 2.93 -2.73
CA LEU A 67 -7.02 1.77 -3.55
C LEU A 67 -7.52 1.93 -4.99
N ALA A 68 -8.79 2.31 -5.15
CA ALA A 68 -9.40 2.54 -6.46
C ALA A 68 -8.72 3.68 -7.20
N LEU A 69 -8.38 4.78 -6.51
CA LEU A 69 -7.64 5.90 -7.09
C LEU A 69 -6.25 5.46 -7.57
N GLY A 70 -5.51 4.70 -6.76
CA GLY A 70 -4.19 4.18 -7.13
C GLY A 70 -4.23 3.34 -8.40
N PHE A 71 -5.19 2.42 -8.50
CA PHE A 71 -5.38 1.60 -9.70
C PHE A 71 -5.93 2.40 -10.88
N ALA A 72 -6.81 3.37 -10.65
CA ALA A 72 -7.33 4.24 -11.72
C ALA A 72 -6.19 5.05 -12.36
N ILE A 73 -5.31 5.63 -11.54
CA ILE A 73 -4.10 6.32 -12.03
C ILE A 73 -3.21 5.33 -12.78
N LEU A 74 -2.89 4.17 -12.17
CA LEU A 74 -2.04 3.17 -12.81
C LEU A 74 -2.59 2.75 -14.18
N LEU A 75 -3.87 2.43 -14.29
CA LEU A 75 -4.50 2.02 -15.55
C LEU A 75 -4.57 3.16 -16.58
N ALA A 76 -4.79 4.41 -16.14
CA ALA A 76 -4.80 5.57 -17.02
C ALA A 76 -3.44 5.83 -17.69
N LEU A 77 -2.34 5.36 -17.09
CA LEU A 77 -1.00 5.43 -17.68
C LEU A 77 -0.75 4.33 -18.73
N ALA A 78 -1.75 3.49 -19.03
CA ALA A 78 -1.68 2.38 -20.00
C ALA A 78 -0.42 1.48 -19.86
N PRO A 79 -0.11 0.97 -18.65
CA PRO A 79 1.12 0.25 -18.39
C PRO A 79 1.06 -1.18 -18.93
N PRO A 80 2.21 -1.88 -19.02
CA PRO A 80 2.20 -3.31 -19.36
C PRO A 80 1.44 -4.13 -18.30
N PRO A 81 0.85 -5.28 -18.66
CA PRO A 81 0.06 -6.10 -17.73
C PRO A 81 0.81 -6.49 -16.45
N LEU A 82 2.13 -6.69 -16.52
CA LEU A 82 2.95 -7.01 -15.36
C LEU A 82 2.97 -5.89 -14.30
N ALA A 83 2.87 -4.62 -14.72
CA ALA A 83 2.74 -3.48 -13.80
C ALA A 83 1.45 -3.58 -12.96
N ILE A 84 0.33 -4.00 -13.57
CA ILE A 84 -0.93 -4.16 -12.85
C ILE A 84 -0.81 -5.26 -11.79
N VAL A 85 -0.22 -6.39 -12.16
CA VAL A 85 0.02 -7.52 -11.24
C VAL A 85 0.96 -7.12 -10.11
N ALA A 86 2.04 -6.39 -10.43
CA ALA A 86 3.00 -5.91 -9.44
C ALA A 86 2.39 -4.85 -8.51
N GLY A 87 1.55 -3.94 -9.03
CA GLY A 87 0.78 -2.99 -8.23
C GLY A 87 -0.15 -3.68 -7.24
N PHE A 88 -0.82 -4.76 -7.67
CA PHE A 88 -1.62 -5.60 -6.78
C PHE A 88 -0.77 -6.31 -5.73
N ALA A 89 0.37 -6.87 -6.12
CA ALA A 89 1.29 -7.51 -5.18
C ALA A 89 1.82 -6.56 -4.09
N ALA A 90 2.08 -5.30 -4.45
CA ALA A 90 2.51 -4.27 -3.49
C ALA A 90 1.38 -3.84 -2.52
N ALA A 91 0.12 -3.92 -2.92
CA ALA A 91 -1.02 -3.63 -2.03
C ALA A 91 -1.46 -4.84 -1.17
N LEU A 92 -1.00 -6.05 -1.52
CA LEU A 92 -1.44 -7.30 -0.90
C LEU A 92 -1.18 -7.38 0.62
N PRO A 93 -0.03 -6.93 1.17
CA PRO A 93 0.22 -7.04 2.60
C PRO A 93 -0.80 -6.26 3.46
N ASP A 94 -1.29 -5.12 2.97
CA ASP A 94 -2.38 -4.37 3.62
C ASP A 94 -3.69 -5.15 3.61
N ALA A 95 -4.04 -5.76 2.46
CA ALA A 95 -5.24 -6.58 2.35
C ALA A 95 -5.20 -7.80 3.30
N VAL A 96 -4.03 -8.47 3.42
CA VAL A 96 -3.82 -9.57 4.38
C VAL A 96 -3.94 -9.06 5.82
N THR A 97 -3.43 -7.87 6.10
CA THR A 97 -3.56 -7.22 7.42
C THR A 97 -5.02 -6.92 7.73
N PHE A 98 -5.78 -6.39 6.78
CA PHE A 98 -7.22 -6.16 6.93
C PHE A 98 -7.98 -7.47 7.17
N LEU A 99 -7.66 -8.53 6.42
CA LEU A 99 -8.25 -9.86 6.62
C LEU A 99 -7.98 -10.39 8.04
N SER A 100 -6.83 -10.08 8.63
CA SER A 100 -6.53 -10.44 10.03
C SER A 100 -7.48 -9.80 11.05
N PHE A 101 -8.11 -8.66 10.71
CA PHE A 101 -9.10 -8.02 11.58
C PHE A 101 -10.44 -8.77 11.56
N LEU A 102 -10.79 -9.38 10.42
CA LEU A 102 -11.98 -10.21 10.27
C LEU A 102 -11.76 -11.61 10.84
N MET A 103 -10.57 -12.19 10.62
CA MET A 103 -10.21 -13.56 11.01
C MET A 103 -9.24 -13.58 12.20
N ARG A 104 -9.66 -12.97 13.31
CA ARG A 104 -8.79 -12.73 14.50
C ARG A 104 -8.17 -14.00 15.09
N GLU A 105 -8.82 -15.14 14.92
CA GLU A 105 -8.38 -16.43 15.46
C GLU A 105 -7.29 -17.12 14.62
N ASN A 106 -7.02 -16.66 13.40
CA ASN A 106 -6.00 -17.24 12.54
C ASN A 106 -4.56 -16.83 12.96
N GLY A 107 -3.74 -17.81 13.35
CA GLY A 107 -2.37 -17.58 13.82
C GLY A 107 -1.41 -17.03 12.76
N ILE A 108 -1.56 -17.43 11.50
CA ILE A 108 -0.71 -16.98 10.39
C ILE A 108 -0.98 -15.50 10.10
N LEU A 109 -2.26 -15.10 10.01
CA LEU A 109 -2.64 -13.72 9.79
C LEU A 109 -2.20 -12.81 10.94
N ARG A 110 -2.28 -13.29 12.18
CA ARG A 110 -1.72 -12.56 13.33
C ARG A 110 -0.20 -12.41 13.25
N ALA A 111 0.51 -13.46 12.82
CA ALA A 111 1.96 -13.41 12.65
C ALA A 111 2.38 -12.41 11.55
N GLN A 112 1.71 -12.45 10.40
CA GLN A 112 1.91 -11.46 9.33
C GLN A 112 1.64 -10.04 9.84
N ARG A 113 0.51 -9.80 10.52
CA ARG A 113 0.19 -8.48 11.09
C ARG A 113 1.25 -8.03 12.10
N ALA A 114 1.75 -8.95 12.93
CA ALA A 114 2.80 -8.64 13.90
C ALA A 114 4.12 -8.27 13.21
N PHE A 115 4.51 -9.01 12.17
CA PHE A 115 5.66 -8.68 11.32
C PHE A 115 5.47 -7.30 10.66
N HIS A 116 4.33 -7.10 10.01
CA HIS A 116 4.01 -5.86 9.31
C HIS A 116 4.12 -4.64 10.24
N ARG A 117 3.51 -4.70 11.43
CA ARG A 117 3.63 -3.62 12.44
C ARG A 117 5.07 -3.33 12.88
N ARG A 118 5.98 -4.32 12.88
CA ARG A 118 7.39 -4.13 13.28
C ARG A 118 8.20 -3.37 12.24
N ILE A 119 7.77 -3.36 10.97
CA ILE A 119 8.46 -2.66 9.89
C ILE A 119 8.32 -1.13 10.03
N HIS A 120 7.24 -0.65 10.66
CA HIS A 120 7.05 0.77 10.89
C HIS A 120 8.08 1.31 11.89
N LEU A 121 9.03 2.09 11.38
CA LEU A 121 10.12 2.68 12.18
C LEU A 121 9.65 3.81 13.10
N MET A 122 8.55 4.50 12.75
CA MET A 122 7.96 5.57 13.55
C MET A 122 6.50 5.29 13.87
N ARG A 123 6.06 5.77 15.05
CA ARG A 123 4.63 5.79 15.37
C ARG A 123 3.93 6.75 14.41
N ARG A 124 3.00 6.19 13.65
CA ARG A 124 2.36 6.81 12.49
C ARG A 124 1.61 8.11 12.83
N GLU A 125 1.14 8.23 14.07
CA GLU A 125 0.44 9.41 14.62
C GLU A 125 1.37 10.61 14.89
N GLN A 126 2.68 10.38 15.02
CA GLN A 126 3.66 11.41 15.40
C GLN A 126 4.32 12.08 14.19
N VAL A 127 4.10 11.56 12.98
CA VAL A 127 4.73 12.09 11.77
C VAL A 127 4.10 13.45 11.41
N PRO A 128 4.88 14.54 11.22
CA PRO A 128 4.33 15.83 10.80
C PRO A 128 3.63 15.73 9.44
N TRP A 129 2.54 16.49 9.26
CA TRP A 129 1.77 16.48 8.01
C TRP A 129 2.62 16.80 6.78
N LEU A 130 3.50 17.80 6.87
CA LEU A 130 4.39 18.17 5.77
C LEU A 130 5.29 17.00 5.36
N LEU A 131 5.92 16.33 6.32
CA LEU A 131 6.79 15.19 6.04
C LEU A 131 6.00 14.04 5.40
N ALA A 132 4.82 13.74 5.92
CA ALA A 132 3.95 12.71 5.36
C ALA A 132 3.48 13.03 3.94
N LEU A 133 3.19 14.31 3.63
CA LEU A 133 2.83 14.74 2.28
C LEU A 133 4.02 14.65 1.33
N LEU A 134 5.21 15.03 1.78
CA LEU A 134 6.42 14.94 0.97
C LEU A 134 6.77 13.49 0.65
N THR A 135 6.79 12.59 1.65
CA THR A 135 7.16 11.18 1.42
C THR A 135 6.16 10.46 0.53
N GLN A 136 4.87 10.66 0.73
CA GLN A 136 3.82 10.06 -0.09
C GLN A 136 3.75 10.68 -1.49
N GLY A 137 3.82 12.01 -1.58
CA GLY A 137 3.86 12.72 -2.86
C GLY A 137 5.07 12.31 -3.69
N SER A 138 6.25 12.19 -3.08
CA SER A 138 7.45 11.70 -3.78
C SER A 138 7.28 10.25 -4.27
N ALA A 139 6.71 9.35 -3.48
CA ALA A 139 6.46 7.97 -3.92
C ALA A 139 5.52 7.92 -5.12
N VAL A 140 4.43 8.69 -5.09
CA VAL A 140 3.49 8.82 -6.21
C VAL A 140 4.19 9.37 -7.46
N LEU A 141 4.93 10.48 -7.33
CA LEU A 141 5.62 11.11 -8.45
C LEU A 141 6.68 10.20 -9.07
N VAL A 142 7.49 9.52 -8.25
CA VAL A 142 8.48 8.55 -8.72
C VAL A 142 7.81 7.38 -9.42
N GLY A 143 6.73 6.84 -8.85
CA GLY A 143 5.98 5.74 -9.45
C GLY A 143 5.45 6.11 -10.83
N VAL A 144 4.76 7.25 -10.95
CA VAL A 144 4.23 7.76 -12.21
C VAL A 144 5.36 8.00 -13.23
N PHE A 145 6.44 8.65 -12.81
CA PHE A 145 7.58 8.95 -13.70
C PHE A 145 8.19 7.67 -14.28
N VAL A 146 8.45 6.65 -13.44
CA VAL A 146 9.04 5.39 -13.91
C VAL A 146 8.10 4.64 -14.84
N ILE A 147 6.79 4.60 -14.55
CA ILE A 147 5.79 3.97 -15.44
C ILE A 147 5.83 4.63 -16.81
N LEU A 148 5.81 5.96 -16.87
CA LEU A 148 5.85 6.71 -18.12
C LEU A 148 7.18 6.58 -18.87
N ALA A 149 8.30 6.43 -18.16
CA ALA A 149 9.62 6.25 -18.77
C ALA A 149 9.87 4.83 -19.31
N ALA A 150 9.09 3.85 -18.85
CA ALA A 150 9.23 2.44 -19.22
C ALA A 150 8.28 1.98 -20.34
N GLY A 151 7.23 2.75 -20.63
CA GLY A 151 6.30 2.55 -21.75
C GLY A 151 6.78 3.18 -23.04
#